data_AF-A0AAD9BRH3-F1
#
_entry.id   AF-A0AAD9BRH3-F1
#
_cell.length_a   1.000
_cell.length_b   1.000
_cell.length_c   1.000
_cell.angle_alpha   90.00
_cell.angle_beta   90.00
_cell.angle_gamma   90.00
#
_symmetry.space_group_name_H-M   'P 1'
#
loop_
_entity.id
_entity.type
_entity.pdbx_description
1 polymer ?
#
loop_
_entity_poly.entity_id
_entity_poly.type
_entity_poly.pdbx_seq_one_letter_code
_entity_poly.pdbx_strand_id
1 'polypeptide(L)'
;MWMLFFLSALLGVVGSQETPSAAAQQLQALHCPPCERIHCSTRRALKLQCKGGITTGVCGCCPVCARAEGDTCGGTWEYLGKCDEGLLCVYQESGAEDKPDAERRGVCKAVIESLDPESCHPECTREYCQANRMEVCSARLVSLEKTACQGSCQHTSCSSCLLLKPPSCTQTCTPADSSCLRQFGKCVHNHLAATHNTVCNNNLQSHPEGYFLCLVPACPNTVKV
;
A
#
# COMPACT_ATOMS: atom_id res chain seq x y z
N MET A 1 96.78 -3.99 -17.78
CA MET A 1 95.88 -3.97 -16.61
C MET A 1 94.54 -3.42 -17.08
N TRP A 2 93.50 -4.25 -16.97
CA TRP A 2 92.06 -4.04 -17.22
C TRP A 2 91.54 -3.16 -18.38
N MET A 3 90.97 -3.86 -19.36
CA MET A 3 89.92 -3.43 -20.29
C MET A 3 88.54 -3.44 -19.61
N LEU A 4 87.64 -2.58 -20.11
CA LEU A 4 86.21 -2.81 -20.49
C LEU A 4 85.39 -1.55 -20.15
N PHE A 5 85.19 -0.64 -21.10
CA PHE A 5 84.13 -0.59 -22.13
C PHE A 5 82.71 -0.42 -21.57
N PHE A 6 82.18 0.79 -21.77
CA PHE A 6 80.77 1.16 -21.76
C PHE A 6 79.97 0.33 -22.78
N LEU A 7 78.72 -0.02 -22.44
CA LEU A 7 77.58 -0.05 -23.36
C LEU A 7 76.25 -0.15 -22.59
N SER A 8 75.32 0.69 -23.01
CA SER A 8 73.93 0.91 -22.61
C SER A 8 72.95 -0.17 -23.10
N ALA A 9 71.86 -0.45 -22.35
CA ALA A 9 70.48 -0.63 -22.87
C ALA A 9 69.43 -1.00 -21.78
N LEU A 10 68.50 -0.08 -21.55
CA LEU A 10 67.02 -0.17 -21.44
C LEU A 10 66.26 -1.38 -20.82
N LEU A 11 65.25 -0.97 -20.02
CA LEU A 11 63.89 -1.50 -19.83
C LEU A 11 63.64 -2.69 -18.88
N GLY A 12 62.78 -2.44 -17.87
CA GLY A 12 62.09 -3.47 -17.09
C GLY A 12 61.42 -2.91 -15.82
N VAL A 13 60.18 -2.43 -15.92
CA VAL A 13 59.31 -2.12 -14.78
C VAL A 13 58.99 -3.43 -14.05
N VAL A 14 59.41 -3.54 -12.78
CA VAL A 14 58.94 -4.61 -11.88
C VAL A 14 57.58 -4.17 -11.33
N GLY A 15 56.52 -4.60 -12.02
CA GLY A 15 55.19 -4.68 -11.43
C GLY A 15 55.10 -5.99 -10.65
N SER A 16 55.10 -5.88 -9.32
CA SER A 16 54.88 -7.03 -8.43
C SER A 16 53.45 -7.53 -8.63
N GLN A 17 53.27 -8.65 -9.33
CA GLN A 17 52.01 -9.38 -9.37
C GLN A 17 51.89 -10.17 -8.07
N GLU A 18 51.26 -9.54 -7.07
CA GLU A 18 50.73 -10.28 -5.93
C GLU A 18 49.67 -11.25 -6.45
N THR A 19 49.96 -12.53 -6.34
CA THR A 19 48.98 -13.61 -6.41
C THR A 19 48.30 -13.75 -5.04
N PRO A 20 47.00 -13.48 -4.90
CA PRO A 20 46.21 -14.11 -3.85
C PRO A 20 45.58 -15.37 -4.44
N SER A 21 46.26 -16.49 -4.26
CA SER A 21 45.68 -17.82 -4.40
C SER A 21 44.88 -18.15 -3.12
N ALA A 22 43.66 -18.62 -3.36
CA ALA A 22 42.86 -19.48 -2.48
C ALA A 22 42.33 -18.86 -1.17
N ALA A 23 41.11 -18.32 -1.25
CA ALA A 23 39.94 -18.76 -0.45
C ALA A 23 38.79 -17.72 -0.47
N ALA A 24 38.50 -17.10 -1.61
CA ALA A 24 37.16 -16.60 -1.87
C ALA A 24 36.48 -17.64 -2.74
N GLN A 25 35.99 -18.72 -2.13
CA GLN A 25 34.99 -19.55 -2.80
C GLN A 25 33.80 -18.63 -3.05
N GLN A 26 33.67 -18.12 -4.27
CA GLN A 26 32.40 -17.62 -4.78
C GLN A 26 31.38 -18.73 -4.49
N LEU A 27 30.50 -18.49 -3.52
CA LEU A 27 29.29 -19.28 -3.36
C LEU A 27 28.48 -19.08 -4.65
N GLN A 28 28.69 -19.95 -5.61
CA GLN A 28 27.83 -20.03 -6.78
C GLN A 28 26.43 -20.32 -6.24
N ALA A 29 25.48 -19.42 -6.51
CA ALA A 29 24.10 -19.65 -6.16
C ALA A 29 23.66 -20.97 -6.79
N LEU A 30 23.11 -21.86 -5.96
CA LEU A 30 22.58 -23.14 -6.43
C LEU A 30 21.44 -22.85 -7.40
N HIS A 31 21.60 -23.22 -8.66
CA HIS A 31 20.59 -23.04 -9.70
C HIS A 31 19.97 -24.39 -10.04
N CYS A 32 18.64 -24.43 -10.18
CA CYS A 32 17.94 -25.62 -10.62
C CYS A 32 18.25 -25.93 -12.09
N PRO A 33 18.48 -27.20 -12.46
CA PRO A 33 18.59 -27.57 -13.88
C PRO A 33 17.23 -27.45 -14.58
N PRO A 34 17.21 -27.42 -15.93
CA PRO A 34 15.97 -27.52 -16.70
C PRO A 34 15.13 -28.74 -16.30
N CYS A 35 13.80 -28.62 -16.31
CA CYS A 35 12.89 -29.65 -15.81
C CYS A 35 13.03 -31.00 -16.54
N GLU A 36 13.46 -31.00 -17.80
CA GLU A 36 13.70 -32.21 -18.59
C GLU A 36 14.83 -33.07 -18.01
N ARG A 37 15.72 -32.47 -17.21
CA ARG A 37 16.81 -33.14 -16.51
C ARG A 37 16.45 -33.55 -15.08
N ILE A 38 15.21 -33.31 -14.65
CA ILE A 38 14.73 -33.63 -13.30
C ILE A 38 13.76 -34.81 -13.38
N HIS A 39 14.12 -35.91 -12.72
CA HIS A 39 13.28 -37.11 -12.68
C HIS A 39 12.23 -37.01 -11.58
N CYS A 40 11.00 -36.68 -11.97
CA CYS A 40 9.86 -36.69 -11.07
C CYS A 40 9.21 -38.08 -11.02
N SER A 41 8.80 -38.52 -9.83
CA SER A 41 7.96 -39.71 -9.70
C SER A 41 6.52 -39.41 -10.10
N THR A 42 6.25 -39.27 -11.39
CA THR A 42 4.93 -38.95 -11.98
C THR A 42 3.87 -39.99 -11.61
N ARG A 43 4.26 -41.26 -11.44
CA ARG A 43 3.38 -42.34 -10.97
C ARG A 43 2.87 -42.14 -9.53
N ARG A 44 3.56 -41.32 -8.73
CA ARG A 44 3.10 -40.89 -7.39
C ARG A 44 2.25 -39.64 -7.46
N ALA A 45 2.52 -38.71 -8.39
CA ALA A 45 1.78 -37.46 -8.56
C ALA A 45 0.26 -37.66 -8.72
N LEU A 46 -0.15 -38.58 -9.60
CA LEU A 46 -1.57 -38.92 -9.83
C LEU A 46 -2.21 -39.68 -8.66
N LYS A 47 -1.42 -40.13 -7.69
CA LYS A 47 -1.87 -40.85 -6.48
C LYS A 47 -1.64 -40.05 -5.20
N LEU A 48 -1.19 -38.80 -5.29
CA LEU A 48 -0.99 -37.96 -4.11
C LEU A 48 -2.35 -37.64 -3.50
N GLN A 49 -2.63 -38.21 -2.34
CA GLN A 49 -3.75 -37.82 -1.49
C GLN A 49 -3.27 -36.69 -0.59
N CYS A 50 -3.35 -35.46 -1.11
CA CYS A 50 -2.91 -34.28 -0.39
C CYS A 50 -4.01 -33.76 0.53
N LYS A 51 -3.61 -33.26 1.70
CA LYS A 51 -4.51 -32.54 2.62
C LYS A 51 -4.97 -31.20 1.99
N GLY A 52 -4.06 -30.52 1.29
CA GLY A 52 -4.36 -29.40 0.40
C GLY A 52 -4.29 -29.81 -1.08
N GLY A 53 -4.07 -28.85 -1.96
CA GLY A 53 -3.84 -29.03 -3.39
C GLY A 53 -2.46 -29.59 -3.75
N ILE A 54 -2.19 -29.61 -5.05
CA ILE A 54 -0.91 -30.03 -5.62
C ILE A 54 -0.15 -28.79 -6.09
N THR A 55 1.08 -28.65 -5.62
CA THR A 55 2.02 -27.58 -6.01
C THR A 55 3.32 -28.21 -6.53
N THR A 56 4.37 -27.41 -6.73
CA THR A 56 5.67 -27.87 -7.22
C THR A 56 6.75 -27.76 -6.14
N GLY A 57 7.71 -28.69 -6.16
CA GLY A 57 8.86 -28.67 -5.24
C GLY A 57 9.80 -27.47 -5.46
N VAL A 58 10.95 -27.51 -4.78
CA VAL A 58 11.96 -26.42 -4.76
C VAL A 58 12.33 -25.90 -6.15
N CYS A 59 12.56 -26.80 -7.11
CA CYS A 59 12.92 -26.44 -8.47
C CYS A 59 11.74 -26.16 -9.42
N GLY A 60 10.50 -26.17 -8.92
CA GLY A 60 9.32 -25.85 -9.74
C GLY A 60 8.88 -26.94 -10.73
N CYS A 61 9.57 -28.08 -10.81
CA CYS A 61 9.29 -29.10 -11.82
C CYS A 61 8.42 -30.27 -11.34
N CYS A 62 8.65 -30.77 -10.12
CA CYS A 62 7.97 -31.97 -9.64
C CYS A 62 6.74 -31.65 -8.79
N PRO A 63 5.60 -32.33 -9.03
CA PRO A 63 4.40 -32.16 -8.23
C PRO A 63 4.58 -32.71 -6.80
N VAL A 64 4.15 -31.94 -5.81
CA VAL A 64 4.18 -32.23 -4.37
C VAL A 64 2.90 -31.71 -3.71
N CYS A 65 2.58 -32.17 -2.50
CA CYS A 65 1.44 -31.61 -1.77
C CYS A 65 1.72 -30.20 -1.28
N ALA A 66 0.76 -29.31 -1.50
CA ALA A 66 0.76 -27.99 -0.88
C ALA A 66 0.47 -28.10 0.63
N ARG A 67 0.96 -27.11 1.38
CA ARG A 67 0.77 -26.99 2.83
C ARG A 67 -0.60 -26.37 3.09
N ALA A 68 -1.41 -27.03 3.91
CA ALA A 68 -2.73 -26.55 4.28
C ALA A 68 -2.62 -25.41 5.31
N GLU A 69 -3.74 -24.76 5.60
CA GLU A 69 -3.80 -23.72 6.62
C GLU A 69 -3.31 -24.24 7.98
N GLY A 70 -2.46 -23.45 8.64
CA GLY A 70 -1.80 -23.80 9.89
C GLY A 70 -0.54 -24.65 9.76
N ASP A 71 -0.24 -25.21 8.58
CA ASP A 71 0.97 -26.01 8.37
C ASP A 71 2.22 -25.12 8.23
N THR A 72 3.39 -25.66 8.59
CA THR A 72 4.69 -24.97 8.41
C THR A 72 5.07 -24.85 6.93
N CYS A 73 5.63 -23.69 6.56
CA CYS A 73 6.04 -23.37 5.20
C CYS A 73 7.34 -22.56 5.15
N GLY A 74 7.88 -22.37 3.94
CA GLY A 74 9.08 -21.56 3.71
C GLY A 74 10.38 -22.35 3.89
N GLY A 75 11.33 -21.79 4.63
CA GLY A 75 12.71 -22.29 4.68
C GLY A 75 13.52 -21.83 3.47
N THR A 76 14.83 -22.05 3.49
CA THR A 76 15.70 -21.70 2.37
C THR A 76 15.25 -22.45 1.11
N TRP A 77 15.00 -21.73 0.01
CA TRP A 77 14.44 -22.33 -1.22
C TRP A 77 13.08 -23.02 -1.06
N GLU A 78 12.31 -22.67 -0.03
CA GLU A 78 10.97 -23.22 0.23
C GLU A 78 10.95 -24.73 0.47
N TYR A 79 12.05 -25.32 0.95
CA TYR A 79 12.12 -26.77 1.16
C TYR A 79 11.12 -27.27 2.22
N LEU A 80 10.66 -26.41 3.14
CA LEU A 80 9.62 -26.76 4.12
C LEU A 80 8.24 -26.85 3.46
N GLY A 81 8.09 -26.32 2.25
CA GLY A 81 6.88 -26.42 1.44
C GLY A 81 6.24 -25.07 1.15
N LYS A 82 5.44 -25.07 0.07
CA LYS A 82 4.61 -23.95 -0.38
C LYS A 82 3.19 -24.12 0.14
N CYS A 83 2.55 -23.02 0.48
CA CYS A 83 1.16 -23.02 0.90
C CYS A 83 0.22 -23.34 -0.27
N ASP A 84 -0.95 -23.84 0.08
CA ASP A 84 -2.03 -24.15 -0.86
C ASP A 84 -2.60 -22.89 -1.52
N GLU A 85 -3.40 -23.08 -2.57
CA GLU A 85 -4.08 -21.99 -3.26
C GLU A 85 -4.91 -21.16 -2.27
N GLY A 86 -4.76 -19.83 -2.34
CA GLY A 86 -5.43 -18.90 -1.42
C GLY A 86 -4.78 -18.78 -0.04
N LEU A 87 -3.62 -19.37 0.20
CA LEU A 87 -2.86 -19.26 1.45
C LEU A 87 -1.49 -18.58 1.22
N LEU A 88 -1.03 -17.78 2.19
CA LEU A 88 0.32 -17.19 2.20
C LEU A 88 1.16 -17.73 3.35
N CYS A 89 2.47 -17.85 3.11
CA CYS A 89 3.43 -18.25 4.13
C CYS A 89 3.81 -17.05 5.01
N VAL A 90 3.26 -16.99 6.22
CA VAL A 90 3.52 -15.89 7.17
C VAL A 90 4.68 -16.28 8.08
N TYR A 91 5.80 -15.58 7.94
CA TYR A 91 6.99 -15.75 8.78
C TYR A 91 6.74 -15.18 10.18
N GLN A 92 7.16 -15.90 11.21
CA GLN A 92 7.13 -15.36 12.58
C GLN A 92 8.28 -14.36 12.73
N GLU A 93 7.99 -13.17 13.25
CA GLU A 93 9.00 -12.21 13.68
C GLU A 93 9.66 -12.74 14.95
N SER A 94 10.49 -13.78 14.82
CA SER A 94 11.48 -14.05 15.86
C SER A 94 12.49 -12.90 15.78
N GLY A 95 12.60 -12.10 16.83
CA GLY A 95 13.64 -11.07 16.99
C GLY A 95 15.02 -11.69 16.80
N ALA A 96 15.46 -11.70 15.54
CA ALA A 96 16.71 -12.29 15.09
C ALA A 96 17.86 -11.31 15.36
N GLU A 97 17.93 -10.80 16.58
CA GLU A 97 19.17 -10.31 17.17
C GLU A 97 19.78 -11.50 17.91
N ASP A 98 20.51 -12.37 17.18
CA ASP A 98 21.64 -13.20 17.66
C ASP A 98 21.88 -14.55 16.93
N LYS A 99 21.17 -14.90 15.84
CA LYS A 99 21.54 -16.09 15.05
C LYS A 99 21.52 -15.87 13.52
N PRO A 100 22.69 -15.69 12.88
CA PRO A 100 22.79 -15.53 11.42
C PRO A 100 22.35 -16.76 10.62
N ASP A 101 22.19 -17.93 11.26
CA ASP A 101 21.82 -19.20 10.63
C ASP A 101 20.37 -19.64 10.92
N ALA A 102 19.54 -18.77 11.48
CA ALA A 102 18.14 -19.10 11.76
C ALA A 102 17.33 -19.15 10.44
N GLU A 103 17.03 -20.36 10.01
CA GLU A 103 16.26 -20.62 8.80
C GLU A 103 14.87 -19.97 8.85
N ARG A 104 14.51 -19.23 7.80
CA ARG A 104 13.27 -18.42 7.74
C ARG A 104 12.04 -19.33 7.56
N ARG A 105 11.44 -19.80 8.65
CA ARG A 105 10.21 -20.63 8.64
C ARG A 105 8.96 -19.79 8.89
N GLY A 106 7.85 -20.18 8.28
CA GLY A 106 6.54 -19.55 8.47
C GLY A 106 5.42 -20.55 8.66
N VAL A 107 4.19 -20.05 8.70
CA VAL A 107 2.95 -20.82 8.79
C VAL A 107 1.98 -20.36 7.70
N CYS A 108 1.33 -21.32 7.03
CA CYS A 108 0.32 -21.00 6.03
C CYS A 108 -0.93 -20.41 6.67
N LYS A 109 -1.31 -19.22 6.24
CA LYS A 109 -2.53 -18.55 6.68
C LYS A 109 -3.37 -18.21 5.47
N ALA A 110 -4.69 -18.25 5.64
CA ALA A 110 -5.59 -17.78 4.61
C ALA A 110 -5.23 -16.35 4.22
N VAL A 111 -5.11 -16.11 2.91
CA VAL A 111 -5.31 -14.78 2.36
C VAL A 111 -6.80 -14.53 2.47
N ILE A 112 -7.26 -14.25 3.68
CA ILE A 112 -8.29 -13.24 3.76
C ILE A 112 -7.53 -12.03 3.23
N GLU A 113 -7.71 -11.73 1.96
CA GLU A 113 -7.64 -10.37 1.50
C GLU A 113 -8.56 -9.61 2.47
N SER A 114 -8.00 -9.15 3.59
CA SER A 114 -8.19 -7.77 3.90
C SER A 114 -7.50 -7.00 2.76
N LEU A 115 -8.10 -7.05 1.56
CA LEU A 115 -8.43 -5.79 0.93
C LEU A 115 -9.02 -5.00 2.09
N ASP A 116 -8.21 -4.11 2.66
CA ASP A 116 -8.72 -3.14 3.61
C ASP A 116 -10.00 -2.62 2.96
N PRO A 117 -11.20 -2.92 3.50
CA PRO A 117 -12.44 -2.63 2.80
C PRO A 117 -12.63 -1.12 2.60
N GLU A 118 -11.70 -0.31 3.11
CA GLU A 118 -11.61 1.12 2.95
C GLU A 118 -10.19 1.56 2.56
N SER A 119 -9.71 1.16 1.38
CA SER A 119 -8.67 1.97 0.72
C SER A 119 -9.29 3.33 0.39
N CYS A 120 -9.21 4.25 1.35
CA CYS A 120 -9.74 5.59 1.18
C CYS A 120 -9.02 6.28 0.02
N HIS A 121 -9.78 7.04 -0.77
CA HIS A 121 -9.19 8.04 -1.66
C HIS A 121 -8.49 9.14 -0.84
N PRO A 122 -7.63 9.97 -1.46
CA PRO A 122 -7.08 11.15 -0.80
C PRO A 122 -8.17 12.01 -0.17
N GLU A 123 -7.86 12.67 0.95
CA GLU A 123 -8.81 13.53 1.65
C GLU A 123 -9.33 14.63 0.72
N CYS A 124 -10.63 14.89 0.76
CA CYS A 124 -11.20 16.06 0.09
C CYS A 124 -10.72 17.34 0.79
N THR A 125 -9.57 17.85 0.38
CA THR A 125 -9.10 19.19 0.78
C THR A 125 -9.41 20.20 -0.32
N ARG A 126 -9.42 21.48 0.05
CA ARG A 126 -9.59 22.57 -0.91
C ARG A 126 -8.51 22.49 -1.98
N GLU A 127 -7.26 22.30 -1.57
CA GLU A 127 -6.08 22.26 -2.42
C GLU A 127 -6.17 21.07 -3.39
N TYR A 128 -6.54 19.89 -2.87
CA TYR A 128 -6.70 18.69 -3.67
C TYR A 128 -7.79 18.85 -4.74
N CYS A 129 -8.97 19.35 -4.36
CA CYS A 129 -10.09 19.50 -5.29
C CYS A 129 -9.96 20.70 -6.24
N GLN A 130 -9.15 21.71 -5.89
CA GLN A 130 -8.75 22.76 -6.83
C GLN A 130 -7.86 22.21 -7.95
N ALA A 131 -6.90 21.35 -7.60
CA ALA A 131 -6.00 20.71 -8.56
C ALA A 131 -6.69 19.60 -9.36
N ASN A 132 -7.64 18.89 -8.75
CA ASN A 132 -8.22 17.65 -9.28
C ASN A 132 -9.76 17.70 -9.30
N ARG A 133 -10.34 18.61 -10.11
CA ARG A 133 -11.79 18.90 -10.08
C ARG A 133 -12.73 17.71 -10.28
N MET A 134 -12.31 16.69 -11.03
CA MET A 134 -13.17 15.56 -11.39
C MET A 134 -12.84 14.28 -10.61
N GLU A 135 -11.78 14.29 -9.81
CA GLU A 135 -11.33 13.10 -9.08
C GLU A 135 -12.24 12.77 -7.90
N VAL A 136 -12.19 11.50 -7.50
CA VAL A 136 -12.84 11.00 -6.29
C VAL A 136 -11.92 11.23 -5.09
N CYS A 137 -12.50 11.72 -4.00
CA CYS A 137 -11.82 12.00 -2.74
C CYS A 137 -12.67 11.52 -1.55
N SER A 138 -12.06 11.43 -0.37
CA SER A 138 -12.72 11.01 0.88
C SER A 138 -13.20 12.21 1.68
N ALA A 139 -14.51 12.37 1.86
CA ALA A 139 -15.13 13.50 2.57
C ALA A 139 -15.31 13.22 4.07
N ARG A 140 -14.28 12.70 4.74
CA ARG A 140 -14.34 12.22 6.13
C ARG A 140 -14.69 13.31 7.14
N LEU A 141 -14.13 14.50 6.93
CA LEU A 141 -14.23 15.64 7.82
C LEU A 141 -14.99 16.82 7.22
N VAL A 142 -15.29 16.76 5.92
CA VAL A 142 -15.88 17.87 5.15
C VAL A 142 -17.28 17.55 4.62
N SER A 143 -17.87 16.43 5.03
CA SER A 143 -19.27 16.12 4.81
C SER A 143 -20.12 16.63 5.97
N LEU A 144 -21.33 17.14 5.66
CA LEU A 144 -22.27 17.62 6.66
C LEU A 144 -22.88 16.48 7.49
N GLU A 145 -23.05 15.32 6.89
CA GLU A 145 -23.68 14.15 7.49
C GLU A 145 -22.85 12.90 7.23
N LYS A 146 -22.89 11.96 8.18
CA LYS A 146 -22.26 10.64 8.04
C LYS A 146 -23.27 9.63 7.52
N THR A 147 -22.97 9.00 6.39
CA THR A 147 -23.83 7.99 5.75
C THR A 147 -23.25 6.59 5.92
N ALA A 148 -23.99 5.70 6.61
CA ALA A 148 -23.47 4.39 7.01
C ALA A 148 -23.02 3.50 5.83
N CYS A 149 -23.67 3.59 4.67
CA CYS A 149 -23.30 2.81 3.49
C CYS A 149 -21.99 3.27 2.83
N GLN A 150 -21.54 4.50 3.10
CA GLN A 150 -20.32 5.07 2.53
C GLN A 150 -19.10 4.81 3.43
N GLY A 151 -19.28 3.98 4.46
CA GLY A 151 -18.25 3.60 5.41
C GLY A 151 -17.62 4.79 6.14
N SER A 152 -16.34 4.68 6.49
CA SER A 152 -15.62 5.70 7.25
C SER A 152 -14.98 6.77 6.36
N CYS A 153 -14.69 6.46 5.09
CA CYS A 153 -14.08 7.40 4.13
C CYS A 153 -15.08 8.42 3.56
N GLN A 154 -16.34 8.04 3.35
CA GLN A 154 -17.36 8.87 2.70
C GLN A 154 -16.93 9.47 1.37
N HIS A 155 -16.68 8.61 0.39
CA HIS A 155 -16.18 9.02 -0.92
C HIS A 155 -17.19 9.91 -1.68
N THR A 156 -16.67 10.94 -2.35
CA THR A 156 -17.43 11.80 -3.26
C THR A 156 -16.51 12.36 -4.34
N SER A 157 -17.07 13.04 -5.34
CA SER A 157 -16.27 13.73 -6.35
C SER A 157 -15.92 15.14 -5.89
N CYS A 158 -14.72 15.60 -6.23
CA CYS A 158 -14.30 16.98 -6.02
C CYS A 158 -15.23 18.02 -6.66
N SER A 159 -15.99 17.65 -7.71
CA SER A 159 -17.00 18.52 -8.31
C SER A 159 -18.23 18.74 -7.41
N SER A 160 -18.42 17.89 -6.40
CA SER A 160 -19.47 18.00 -5.38
C SER A 160 -19.04 18.84 -4.17
N CYS A 161 -17.82 19.37 -4.16
CA CYS A 161 -17.29 20.22 -3.11
C CYS A 161 -17.51 21.71 -3.42
N LEU A 162 -17.83 22.47 -2.37
CA LEU A 162 -18.23 23.88 -2.45
C LEU A 162 -17.73 24.68 -1.25
N LEU A 163 -17.66 26.00 -1.45
CA LEU A 163 -17.40 26.96 -0.39
C LEU A 163 -18.70 27.62 0.06
N LEU A 164 -19.01 27.51 1.36
CA LEU A 164 -20.05 28.29 2.01
C LEU A 164 -19.48 29.61 2.50
N LYS A 165 -19.98 30.72 1.96
CA LYS A 165 -19.65 32.04 2.45
C LYS A 165 -20.55 32.38 3.65
N PRO A 166 -19.97 32.67 4.84
CA PRO A 166 -20.78 33.11 5.98
C PRO A 166 -21.46 34.45 5.67
N PRO A 167 -22.70 34.66 6.16
CA PRO A 167 -23.37 35.95 6.02
C PRO A 167 -22.62 37.03 6.81
N SER A 168 -22.67 38.28 6.33
CA SER A 168 -22.02 39.43 6.98
C SER A 168 -22.75 39.92 8.24
N CYS A 169 -23.09 39.00 9.15
CA CYS A 169 -23.71 39.30 10.43
C CYS A 169 -22.63 39.44 11.51
N THR A 170 -22.47 40.65 12.05
CA THR A 170 -21.39 41.01 13.00
C THR A 170 -21.76 40.84 14.47
N GLN A 171 -22.94 40.30 14.79
CA GLN A 171 -23.37 40.16 16.18
C GLN A 171 -22.56 39.09 16.91
N THR A 172 -21.98 39.44 18.05
CA THR A 172 -21.30 38.52 18.97
C THR A 172 -22.20 38.29 20.17
N CYS A 173 -22.69 37.06 20.34
CA CYS A 173 -23.63 36.70 21.41
C CYS A 173 -23.01 35.71 22.39
N THR A 174 -23.41 35.78 23.67
CA THR A 174 -23.13 34.71 24.63
C THR A 174 -24.17 33.58 24.48
N PRO A 175 -23.85 32.32 24.85
CA PRO A 175 -24.81 31.22 24.75
C PRO A 175 -26.09 31.40 25.59
N ALA A 176 -26.05 32.24 26.63
CA ALA A 176 -27.19 32.50 27.51
C ALA A 176 -28.10 33.65 27.03
N ASP A 177 -27.63 34.52 26.13
CA ASP A 177 -28.39 35.67 25.65
C ASP A 177 -29.32 35.29 24.49
N SER A 178 -30.49 34.77 24.85
CA SER A 178 -31.51 34.37 23.87
C SER A 178 -32.01 35.52 22.98
N SER A 179 -31.96 36.77 23.45
CA SER A 179 -32.39 37.94 22.66
C SER A 179 -31.37 38.24 21.56
N CYS A 180 -30.08 38.26 21.91
CA CYS A 180 -29.00 38.41 20.93
C CYS A 180 -29.01 37.28 19.91
N LEU A 181 -29.12 36.01 20.36
CA LEU A 181 -29.14 34.84 19.47
C LEU A 181 -30.32 34.90 18.47
N ARG A 182 -31.50 35.33 18.93
CA ARG A 182 -32.66 35.54 18.03
C ARG A 182 -32.41 36.65 17.02
N GLN A 183 -31.78 37.75 17.42
CA GLN A 183 -31.45 38.85 16.52
C GLN A 183 -30.42 38.44 15.46
N PHE A 184 -29.41 37.67 15.87
CA PHE A 184 -28.45 37.06 14.96
C PHE A 184 -29.15 36.13 13.95
N GLY A 185 -30.04 35.25 14.41
CA GLY A 185 -30.83 34.39 13.53
C GLY A 185 -31.66 35.18 12.50
N LYS A 186 -32.27 36.30 12.91
CA LYS A 186 -32.98 37.20 11.98
C LYS A 186 -32.05 37.83 10.95
N CYS A 187 -30.86 38.27 11.35
CA CYS A 187 -29.85 38.80 10.43
C CYS A 187 -29.48 37.76 9.34
N VAL A 188 -29.18 36.53 9.78
CA VAL A 188 -28.84 35.42 8.88
C VAL A 188 -29.98 35.14 7.90
N HIS A 189 -31.22 35.01 8.41
CA HIS A 189 -32.39 34.73 7.57
C HIS A 189 -32.61 35.80 6.50
N ASN A 190 -32.52 37.08 6.88
CA ASN A 190 -32.67 38.19 5.93
C ASN A 190 -31.56 38.20 4.88
N HIS A 191 -30.32 37.91 5.27
CA HIS A 191 -29.20 37.83 4.34
C HIS A 191 -29.43 36.71 3.31
N LEU A 192 -29.81 35.51 3.77
CA LEU A 192 -30.08 34.36 2.89
C LEU A 192 -31.26 34.63 1.95
N ALA A 193 -32.32 35.28 2.42
CA ALA A 193 -33.47 35.66 1.59
C ALA A 193 -33.09 36.69 0.51
N ALA A 194 -32.18 37.62 0.80
CA ALA A 194 -31.73 38.63 -0.16
C ALA A 194 -30.74 38.07 -1.20
N THR A 195 -29.95 37.05 -0.83
CA THR A 195 -28.90 36.47 -1.68
C THR A 195 -29.36 35.16 -2.33
N HIS A 196 -30.33 35.27 -3.26
CA HIS A 196 -30.99 34.12 -3.90
C HIS A 196 -30.05 33.08 -4.57
N ASN A 197 -28.74 33.35 -4.78
CA ASN A 197 -27.82 32.42 -5.46
C ASN A 197 -26.32 32.48 -5.03
N THR A 198 -25.92 33.24 -4.00
CA THR A 198 -24.48 33.54 -3.74
C THR A 198 -23.90 32.93 -2.46
N VAL A 199 -24.64 32.05 -1.78
CA VAL A 199 -24.20 31.45 -0.50
C VAL A 199 -23.17 30.33 -0.74
N CYS A 200 -23.37 29.56 -1.80
CA CYS A 200 -22.51 28.45 -2.19
C CYS A 200 -21.76 28.80 -3.47
N ASN A 201 -20.45 28.56 -3.50
CA ASN A 201 -19.64 28.73 -4.70
C ASN A 201 -18.83 27.46 -5.00
N ASN A 202 -18.99 26.93 -6.21
CA ASN A 202 -18.24 25.76 -6.71
C ASN A 202 -16.92 26.17 -7.39
N ASN A 203 -16.74 27.47 -7.66
CA ASN A 203 -15.48 28.00 -8.15
C ASN A 203 -14.50 28.23 -6.98
N LEU A 204 -13.82 27.15 -6.62
CA LEU A 204 -12.78 27.12 -5.59
C LEU A 204 -11.60 28.06 -5.86
N GLN A 205 -11.42 28.57 -7.09
CA GLN A 205 -10.32 29.48 -7.44
C GLN A 205 -10.63 30.93 -7.05
N SER A 206 -11.91 31.27 -6.85
CA SER A 206 -12.32 32.68 -6.90
C SER A 206 -12.24 33.45 -5.57
N HIS A 207 -12.26 32.82 -4.40
CA HIS A 207 -12.17 33.51 -3.10
C HIS A 207 -11.64 32.58 -2.00
N PRO A 208 -10.74 33.03 -1.10
CA PRO A 208 -10.13 32.16 -0.07
C PRO A 208 -10.98 31.97 1.18
N GLU A 209 -12.08 32.70 1.36
CA GLU A 209 -12.82 32.73 2.63
C GLU A 209 -14.15 31.96 2.56
N GLY A 210 -14.43 31.20 3.61
CA GLY A 210 -15.64 30.37 3.74
C GLY A 210 -15.35 28.96 4.23
N TYR A 211 -16.41 28.23 4.57
CA TYR A 211 -16.33 26.83 4.99
C TYR A 211 -16.32 25.92 3.76
N PHE A 212 -15.30 25.08 3.65
CA PHE A 212 -15.21 24.06 2.61
C PHE A 212 -16.00 22.83 3.03
N LEU A 213 -16.92 22.38 2.17
CA LEU A 213 -17.69 21.17 2.39
C LEU A 213 -17.92 20.42 1.09
N CYS A 214 -18.17 19.13 1.21
CA CYS A 214 -18.46 18.25 0.09
C CYS A 214 -19.78 17.52 0.32
N LEU A 215 -20.62 17.49 -0.72
CA LEU A 215 -21.86 16.74 -0.70
C LEU A 215 -21.55 15.27 -1.02
N VAL A 216 -22.03 14.37 -0.16
CA VAL A 216 -21.90 12.92 -0.34
C VAL A 216 -23.25 12.40 -0.86
N PRO A 217 -23.26 11.58 -1.93
CA PRO A 217 -24.50 11.07 -2.49
C PRO A 217 -25.22 10.14 -1.50
N ALA A 218 -26.56 10.18 -1.53
CA ALA A 218 -27.38 9.27 -0.75
C ALA A 218 -27.12 7.81 -1.13
N CYS A 219 -27.31 6.92 -0.17
CA CYS A 219 -27.21 5.48 -0.40
C CYS A 219 -28.29 5.03 -1.39
N PRO A 220 -27.99 4.13 -2.33
CA PRO A 220 -29.02 3.48 -3.12
C PRO A 220 -29.97 2.74 -2.17
N ASN A 221 -31.27 3.03 -2.26
CA ASN A 221 -32.29 2.35 -1.46
C ASN A 221 -32.17 0.84 -1.73
N THR A 222 -31.79 0.05 -0.73
CA THR A 222 -32.11 -1.37 -0.75
C THR A 222 -33.62 -1.45 -0.52
N VAL A 223 -34.37 -1.46 -1.61
CA VAL A 223 -35.77 -1.89 -1.57
C VAL A 223 -35.73 -3.30 -0.98
N LYS A 224 -36.17 -3.43 0.27
CA LYS A 224 -36.42 -4.72 0.90
C LYS A 224 -37.48 -5.42 0.04
N VAL A 225 -37.08 -6.52 -0.59
CA VAL A 225 -38.00 -7.54 -1.10
C VAL A 225 -38.50 -8.36 0.07
#